data_AF-A4WUG1-F1
#
_entry.id   AF-A4WUG1-F1
#
_cell.length_a   1.000
_cell.length_b   1.000
_cell.length_c   1.000
_cell.angle_alpha   90.00
_cell.angle_beta   90.00
_cell.angle_gamma   90.00
#
_symmetry.space_group_name_H-M   'P 1'
#
loop_
_entity.id
_entity.type
_entity.pdbx_description
1 polymer ?
#
loop_
_entity_poly.entity_id
_entity_poly.type
_entity_poly.pdbx_seq_one_letter_code
_entity_poly.pdbx_strand_id
1 'polypeptide(L)' 'MTSNLGFGAWDQAFAGDRVLTAAMLDRLLHHSHVVQIQGDSYRLKEKRMAGIIGAQPPKETATA' A
#
# COMPACT_ATOMS: atom_id res chain seq x y z
N MET A 1 -1.48 4.14 -11.49
CA MET A 1 -0.25 3.99 -10.68
C MET A 1 -0.58 3.16 -9.45
N THR A 2 0.31 2.28 -9.01
CA THR A 2 0.13 1.46 -7.79
C THR A 2 1.31 1.65 -6.87
N SER A 3 1.07 1.79 -5.57
CA SER A 3 2.11 1.92 -4.55
C SER A 3 1.71 1.15 -3.30
N ASN A 4 2.68 0.51 -2.66
CA ASN A 4 2.54 -0.08 -1.33
C ASN A 4 2.97 0.89 -0.21
N LEU A 5 3.51 2.06 -0.56
CA LEU A 5 3.87 3.13 0.36
C LEU A 5 2.79 4.21 0.36
N GLY A 6 2.42 4.68 1.56
CA GLY A 6 1.61 5.88 1.72
C GLY A 6 2.40 7.14 1.32
N PHE A 7 1.69 8.19 0.88
CA PHE A 7 2.31 9.40 0.32
C PHE A 7 3.34 10.08 1.24
N GLY A 8 3.18 9.98 2.55
CA GLY A 8 4.14 10.55 3.51
C GLY A 8 5.51 9.87 3.53
N ALA A 9 5.64 8.65 3.00
CA ALA A 9 6.90 7.91 2.90
C ALA A 9 7.53 7.97 1.50
N TRP A 10 6.97 8.80 0.61
CA TRP A 10 7.44 8.88 -0.78
C TRP A 10 8.74 9.69 -0.90
N ASP A 11 9.02 10.59 0.02
CA ASP A 11 10.29 11.30 0.06
C ASP A 11 11.47 10.32 0.11
N GLN A 12 11.38 9.28 0.95
CA GLN A 12 12.38 8.21 0.99
C GLN A 12 12.51 7.46 -0.35
N ALA A 13 11.40 7.27 -1.08
CA ALA A 13 11.43 6.65 -2.40
C ALA A 13 12.07 7.56 -3.45
N PHE A 14 11.96 8.89 -3.30
CA PHE A 14 12.55 9.91 -4.16
C PHE A 14 13.79 10.55 -3.51
N ALA A 15 14.73 9.71 -3.07
CA ALA A 15 16.06 10.12 -2.58
C ALA A 15 16.07 11.11 -1.40
N GLY A 16 15.00 11.15 -0.61
CA GLY A 16 14.83 12.07 0.51
C GLY A 16 14.46 13.50 0.12
N ASP A 17 14.19 13.77 -1.17
CA ASP A 17 13.83 15.12 -1.61
C ASP A 17 12.33 15.39 -1.41
N ARG A 18 12.03 16.05 -0.29
CA ARG A 18 10.66 16.39 0.09
C ARG A 18 10.02 17.42 -0.86
N VAL A 19 10.80 18.34 -1.43
CA VAL A 19 10.26 19.41 -2.31
C VAL A 19 9.88 18.81 -3.66
N LEU A 20 10.78 18.01 -4.24
CA LEU A 20 10.51 17.30 -5.48
C LEU A 20 9.32 16.35 -5.32
N THR A 21 9.29 15.58 -4.24
CA THR A 21 8.20 14.64 -3.95
C THR A 21 6.86 15.36 -3.85
N ALA A 22 6.79 16.48 -3.14
CA ALA A 22 5.56 17.27 -3.03
C ALA A 22 5.09 17.79 -4.40
N ALA A 23 6.00 18.32 -5.22
CA ALA A 23 5.66 18.80 -6.56
C ALA A 23 5.21 17.67 -7.51
N MET A 24 5.78 16.48 -7.39
CA MET A 24 5.33 15.30 -8.12
C MET A 24 3.94 14.83 -7.66
N LEU A 25 3.73 14.74 -6.34
CA LEU A 25 2.44 14.37 -5.76
C LEU A 25 1.33 15.34 -6.16
N ASP A 26 1.59 16.65 -6.13
CA ASP A 26 0.65 17.67 -6.59
C ASP A 26 0.16 17.39 -8.02
N ARG A 27 1.11 17.19 -8.95
CA ARG A 27 0.79 16.89 -10.36
C ARG A 27 0.06 15.56 -10.54
N LEU A 28 0.45 14.52 -9.81
CA LEU A 28 -0.15 13.19 -9.91
C LEU A 28 -1.57 13.15 -9.32
N LEU A 29 -1.81 13.88 -8.24
CA LEU A 29 -3.09 13.89 -7.54
C LEU A 29 -4.10 14.87 -8.16
N HIS A 30 -3.66 15.87 -8.91
CA HIS A 30 -4.54 16.86 -9.54
C HIS A 30 -5.63 16.23 -10.43
N HIS A 31 -5.26 15.21 -11.22
CA HIS A 31 -6.17 14.57 -12.17
C HIS A 31 -6.28 13.05 -11.94
N SER A 32 -6.16 12.59 -10.70
CA SER A 32 -6.33 11.18 -10.37
C SER A 32 -7.31 10.94 -9.24
N HIS A 33 -7.82 9.70 -9.19
CA HIS A 33 -8.63 9.21 -8.10
C HIS A 33 -7.80 8.26 -7.23
N VAL A 34 -7.76 8.53 -5.93
CA VAL A 34 -7.04 7.71 -4.97
C VAL A 34 -7.98 6.61 -4.46
N VAL A 35 -7.61 5.35 -4.71
CA VAL A 35 -8.30 4.18 -4.18
C VAL A 35 -7.39 3.48 -3.17
N GLN A 36 -7.80 3.47 -1.91
CA GLN A 36 -7.08 2.75 -0.85
C GLN A 36 -7.47 1.28 -0.88
N ILE A 37 -6.49 0.41 -1.08
CA ILE A 37 -6.70 -1.04 -1.13
C ILE A 37 -6.26 -1.64 0.20
N GLN A 38 -7.20 -2.28 0.88
CA GLN A 38 -6.97 -3.00 2.12
C GLN A 38 -7.43 -4.45 1.96
N GLY A 39 -6.75 -5.36 2.65
CA GLY A 39 -7.07 -6.78 2.60
C GLY A 39 -5.83 -7.66 2.68
N ASP A 40 -6.07 -8.97 2.76
CA ASP A 40 -4.99 -9.95 2.71
C ASP A 40 -4.38 -10.07 1.32
N SER A 41 -3.09 -10.43 1.30
CA SER A 41 -2.40 -10.78 0.06
C SER A 41 -3.10 -11.95 -0.63
N TYR A 42 -3.57 -11.71 -1.86
CA TYR A 42 -4.18 -12.75 -2.68
C TYR A 42 -3.25 -13.95 -2.89
N ARG A 43 -1.95 -13.70 -3.07
CA ARG A 43 -0.91 -14.74 -3.21
C ARG A 43 -0.82 -15.63 -1.96
N LEU A 44 -1.02 -15.04 -0.78
CA LEU A 44 -1.01 -15.78 0.48
C LEU A 44 -2.27 -16.64 0.61
N LYS A 45 -3.42 -16.13 0.15
CA LYS A 45 -4.66 -16.91 0.07
C LYS A 45 -4.48 -18.14 -0.82
N GLU A 46 -3.89 -18.00 -2.01
CA GLU A 46 -3.63 -19.13 -2.91
C GLU A 46 -2.69 -20.17 -2.31
N LYS A 47 -1.56 -19.72 -1.74
CA LYS A 47 -0.61 -20.63 -1.08
C LYS A 47 -1.25 -21.35 0.12
N ARG A 48 -2.15 -20.69 0.85
CA ARG A 48 -2.94 -21.29 1.92
C ARG A 48 -3.91 -22.36 1.38
N MET A 49 -4.60 -22.07 0.29
CA MET A 49 -5.48 -23.04 -0.39
C MET A 49 -4.70 -24.25 -0.92
N ALA A 50 -3.48 -24.04 -1.39
CA ALA A 50 -2.57 -25.09 -1.82
C ALA A 50 -1.91 -25.87 -0.66
N GLY A 51 -2.22 -25.53 0.60
CA GLY A 51 -1.65 -26.20 1.78
C GLY A 51 -0.17 -25.87 2.06
N ILE A 52 0.39 -24.87 1.39
CA ILE A 52 1.83 -24.51 1.47
C ILE A 52 2.14 -23.71 2.76
N ILE A 53 1.15 -23.02 3.34
CA ILE A 53 1.32 -22.17 4.52
C ILE A 53 0.15 -22.36 5.51
N GLY A 54 0.52 -22.50 6.79
CA GLY A 54 -0.41 -22.74 7.91
C GLY A 54 -1.36 -21.57 8.19
N ALA A 55 -2.50 -21.84 8.85
CA ALA A 55 -3.66 -20.96 9.05
C ALA A 55 -3.32 -19.52 9.51
N GLN A 56 -4.12 -18.53 9.05
CA GLN A 56 -3.96 -17.14 9.46
C GLN A 56 -4.43 -16.99 10.92
N PRO A 57 -3.66 -16.34 11.81
CA PRO A 57 -4.18 -15.97 13.12
C PRO A 57 -5.36 -14.98 12.98
N PRO A 58 -6.32 -14.95 13.92
CA PRO A 58 -7.44 -14.01 13.88
C PRO A 58 -6.92 -12.57 13.80
N LYS A 59 -7.44 -11.80 12.86
CA LYS A 59 -7.12 -10.37 12.77
C LYS A 59 -7.90 -9.63 13.85
N GLU A 60 -7.21 -9.04 14.82
CA GLU A 60 -7.81 -8.01 15.67
C GLU A 60 -8.21 -6.84 14.77
N THR A 61 -9.51 -6.70 14.55
CA THR A 61 -10.12 -5.50 13.98
C THR A 61 -9.85 -4.34 14.93
N ALA A 62 -8.87 -3.50 14.61
CA ALA A 62 -8.75 -2.19 15.21
C ALA A 62 -9.98 -1.37 14.80
N THR A 63 -10.87 -1.16 15.77
CA THR A 63 -12.09 -0.36 15.66
C THR A 63 -11.75 1.09 15.31
N ALA A 64 -12.61 1.66 14.46
CA ALA A 64 -12.73 3.03 13.96
C ALA A 64 -12.06 4.17 14.75
#